data_AF-A0A3N5G968-F1
#
_entry.id   AF-A0A3N5G968-F1
#
_cell.length_a   1.000
_cell.length_b   1.000
_cell.length_c   1.000
_cell.angle_alpha   90.00
_cell.angle_beta   90.00
_cell.angle_gamma   90.00
#
_symmetry.space_group_name_H-M   'P 1'
#
loop_
_entity.id
_entity.type
_entity.pdbx_description
1 polymer ?
#
loop_
_entity_poly.entity_id
_entity_poly.type
_entity_poly.pdbx_seq_one_letter_code
_entity_poly.pdbx_strand_id
1 'polypeptide(L)'
;DRDICLAVAMLDDKPSAIPVADVMSGDLYTCAADDEIHEALETLREVGVRRLPVVDEQNHLQGILSIDDVVLDARALGHDGFTGPFYSDIARTLKGICSHPSPAVVS
;
A
#
# COMPACT_ATOMS: atom_id res chain seq x y z
N ASP A 1 0.25 -10.32 -4.02
CA ASP A 1 0.28 -11.63 -4.71
C ASP A 1 0.47 -11.53 -6.20
N ARG A 2 -0.37 -10.80 -6.97
CA ARG A 2 -0.19 -10.71 -8.43
C ARG A 2 1.22 -10.27 -8.84
N ASP A 3 1.76 -9.20 -8.26
CA ASP A 3 3.04 -8.65 -8.69
C ASP A 3 4.20 -9.60 -8.38
N ILE A 4 4.17 -10.28 -7.23
CA ILE A 4 5.12 -11.35 -6.90
C ILE A 4 5.00 -12.50 -7.90
N CYS A 5 3.78 -12.95 -8.22
CA CYS A 5 3.57 -14.01 -9.22
C CYS A 5 4.06 -13.60 -10.62
N LEU A 6 3.85 -12.34 -11.02
CA LEU A 6 4.33 -11.82 -12.30
C LEU A 6 5.84 -11.72 -12.33
N ALA A 7 6.47 -11.21 -11.27
CA ALA A 7 7.92 -11.11 -11.16
C ALA A 7 8.57 -12.50 -11.20
N VAL A 8 8.03 -13.46 -10.46
CA VAL A 8 8.48 -14.86 -10.50
C VAL A 8 8.26 -15.50 -11.87
N ALA A 9 7.15 -15.20 -12.57
CA ALA A 9 6.90 -15.74 -13.90
C ALA A 9 7.81 -15.14 -15.00
N MET A 10 8.35 -13.95 -14.78
CA MET A 10 9.28 -13.29 -15.70
C MET A 10 10.73 -13.77 -15.53
N LEU A 11 11.05 -14.31 -14.36
CA LEU A 11 12.37 -14.87 -14.06
C LEU A 11 12.34 -16.37 -14.34
N ASP A 12 13.15 -16.82 -15.31
CA ASP A 12 13.27 -18.23 -15.72
C ASP A 12 14.09 -19.06 -14.71
N ASP A 13 13.74 -18.95 -13.42
CA ASP A 13 14.36 -19.67 -12.33
C ASP A 13 13.32 -20.13 -11.31
N LYS A 14 13.72 -21.01 -10.40
CA LYS A 14 12.84 -21.49 -9.33
C LYS A 14 12.55 -20.34 -8.36
N PRO A 15 11.31 -20.23 -7.83
CA PRO A 15 10.96 -19.19 -6.85
C PRO A 15 11.89 -19.15 -5.62
N SER A 16 12.44 -20.29 -5.22
CA SER A 16 13.37 -20.40 -4.10
C SER A 16 14.80 -19.93 -4.40
N ALA A 17 15.15 -19.75 -5.67
CA ALA A 17 16.46 -19.29 -6.13
C ALA A 17 16.49 -17.79 -6.44
N ILE A 18 15.32 -17.16 -6.57
CA ILE A 18 15.17 -15.73 -6.86
C ILE A 18 15.37 -14.92 -5.57
N PRO A 19 16.41 -14.07 -5.47
CA PRO A 19 16.54 -13.12 -4.37
C PRO A 19 15.35 -12.16 -4.35
N VAL A 20 14.82 -11.88 -3.16
CA VAL A 20 13.74 -10.87 -2.99
C VAL A 20 14.18 -9.51 -3.52
N ALA A 21 15.47 -9.19 -3.41
CA ALA A 21 16.07 -7.97 -3.93
C ALA A 21 15.88 -7.79 -5.45
N ASP A 22 15.75 -8.87 -6.21
CA ASP A 22 15.64 -8.85 -7.67
C ASP A 22 14.20 -8.61 -8.13
N VAL A 23 13.22 -8.74 -7.22
CA VAL A 23 11.79 -8.60 -7.51
C VAL A 23 11.11 -7.50 -6.70
N MET A 24 11.81 -6.91 -5.73
CA MET A 24 11.27 -5.80 -4.94
C MET A 24 11.26 -4.50 -5.74
N SER A 25 10.24 -3.68 -5.52
CA SER A 25 10.20 -2.30 -6.05
C SER A 25 11.28 -1.45 -5.37
N GLY A 26 11.94 -0.57 -6.15
CA GLY A 26 13.08 0.22 -5.68
C GLY A 26 12.72 1.37 -4.74
N ASP A 27 11.52 1.94 -4.88
CA ASP A 27 11.05 3.04 -4.05
C ASP A 27 10.11 2.51 -2.95
N LEU A 28 10.56 2.60 -1.70
CA LEU A 28 9.79 2.23 -0.51
C LEU A 28 9.10 3.48 0.05
N TYR A 29 7.77 3.48 0.03
CA TYR A 29 6.95 4.52 0.64
C TYR A 29 6.36 4.01 1.95
N THR A 30 6.50 4.77 3.02
CA THR A 30 6.11 4.40 4.39
C THR A 30 5.24 5.48 5.03
N CYS A 31 4.55 5.14 6.11
CA CYS A 31 3.88 6.09 7.00
C CYS A 31 4.28 5.86 8.46
N ALA A 32 4.09 6.85 9.32
CA ALA A 32 4.22 6.69 10.76
C ALA A 32 2.92 6.17 11.38
N ALA A 33 2.98 5.69 12.63
CA ALA A 33 1.82 5.18 13.34
C ALA A 33 0.85 6.29 13.80
N ASP A 34 1.35 7.51 13.88
CA ASP A 34 0.66 8.73 14.29
C ASP A 34 0.29 9.65 13.11
N ASP A 35 0.61 9.25 11.87
CA ASP A 35 0.17 9.97 10.67
C ASP A 35 -1.36 10.01 10.59
N GLU A 36 -1.89 11.16 10.16
CA GLU A 36 -3.31 11.30 9.88
C GLU A 36 -3.70 10.35 8.74
N ILE A 37 -4.81 9.63 8.91
CA ILE A 37 -5.23 8.60 7.96
C ILE A 37 -5.48 9.16 6.55
N HIS A 38 -5.83 10.43 6.43
CA HIS A 38 -6.00 11.11 5.14
C HIS A 38 -4.68 11.24 4.37
N GLU A 39 -3.57 11.52 5.08
CA GLU A 39 -2.24 11.67 4.48
C GLU A 39 -1.71 10.32 3.99
N ALA A 40 -1.95 9.25 4.76
CA ALA A 40 -1.65 7.89 4.31
C ALA A 40 -2.48 7.50 3.07
N LEU A 41 -3.77 7.84 3.02
CA LEU A 41 -4.63 7.62 1.85
C LEU A 41 -4.22 8.42 0.62
N GLU A 42 -3.71 9.64 0.81
CA GLU A 42 -3.15 10.46 -0.25
C GLU A 42 -1.87 9.83 -0.81
N THR A 43 -0.96 9.40 0.06
CA THR A 43 0.27 8.71 -0.33
C THR A 43 -0.03 7.44 -1.14
N LEU A 44 -0.95 6.59 -0.66
CA LEU A 44 -1.41 5.41 -1.38
C LEU A 44 -1.92 5.75 -2.80
N ARG A 45 -2.66 6.87 -2.92
CA ARG A 45 -3.23 7.33 -4.19
C ARG A 45 -2.18 7.84 -5.17
N GLU A 46 -1.28 8.70 -4.70
CA GLU A 46 -0.28 9.39 -5.52
C GLU A 46 0.77 8.43 -6.04
N VAL A 47 1.21 7.51 -5.18
CA VAL A 47 2.21 6.49 -5.51
C VAL A 47 1.56 5.33 -6.28
N GLY A 48 0.25 5.12 -6.14
CA GLY A 48 -0.47 4.02 -6.79
C GLY A 48 -0.25 2.66 -6.13
N VAL A 49 0.16 2.64 -4.86
CA VAL A 49 0.33 1.41 -4.07
C VAL A 49 -0.88 1.15 -3.18
N ARG A 50 -1.11 -0.12 -2.84
CA ARG A 50 -2.26 -0.54 -2.01
C ARG A 50 -1.93 -0.70 -0.53
N ARG A 51 -0.65 -0.64 -0.18
CA ARG A 51 -0.14 -0.90 1.16
C ARG A 51 1.03 0.04 1.45
N LEU A 52 1.13 0.50 2.69
CA LEU A 52 2.27 1.21 3.24
C LEU A 52 2.82 0.43 4.45
N PRO A 53 4.14 0.23 4.55
CA PRO A 53 4.76 -0.12 5.81
C PRO A 53 4.61 1.02 6.81
N VAL A 54 4.20 0.68 8.03
CA VAL A 54 4.16 1.59 9.17
C VAL A 54 5.51 1.48 9.88
N VAL A 55 6.20 2.59 10.07
CA VAL A 55 7.54 2.62 10.69
C VAL A 55 7.60 3.56 11.89
N ASP A 56 8.57 3.34 12.77
CA ASP A 56 8.91 4.30 13.83
C ASP A 56 9.88 5.40 13.34
N GLU A 57 10.22 6.34 14.23
CA GLU A 57 11.16 7.43 13.96
C GLU A 57 12.57 6.94 13.54
N GLN A 58 12.92 5.69 13.88
CA GLN A 58 14.19 5.05 13.53
C GLN A 58 14.08 4.20 12.24
N ASN A 59 12.96 4.26 11.52
CA ASN A 59 12.63 3.46 10.34
C ASN A 59 12.52 1.95 10.59
N HIS A 60 12.24 1.53 11.84
CA HIS A 60 11.91 0.13 12.09
C HIS A 60 10.46 -0.15 11.75
N LEU A 61 10.23 -1.29 11.09
CA LEU A 61 8.89 -1.74 10.73
C LEU A 61 8.06 -2.07 11.98
N GLN A 62 6.95 -1.37 12.14
CA GLN A 62 5.96 -1.62 13.19
C GLN A 62 4.74 -2.40 12.68
N GLY A 63 4.42 -2.29 11.38
CA GLY A 63 3.26 -2.98 10.81
C GLY A 63 3.03 -2.66 9.33
N ILE A 64 1.85 -3.03 8.82
CA ILE A 64 1.40 -2.75 7.46
C ILE A 64 0.02 -2.11 7.53
N LEU A 65 -0.15 -0.98 6.87
CA LEU A 65 -1.44 -0.36 6.60
C LEU A 65 -1.86 -0.69 5.16
N SER A 66 -3.05 -1.27 4.97
CA SER A 66 -3.62 -1.48 3.64
C SER A 66 -4.91 -0.71 3.44
N ILE A 67 -5.24 -0.41 2.18
CA ILE A 67 -6.53 0.21 1.85
C ILE A 67 -7.73 -0.66 2.25
N ASP A 68 -7.55 -1.98 2.29
CA ASP A 68 -8.60 -2.91 2.68
C ASP A 68 -8.88 -2.79 4.20
N ASP A 69 -7.85 -2.54 5.02
CA ASP A 69 -8.01 -2.27 6.46
C ASP A 69 -8.85 -1.01 6.69
N VAL A 70 -8.57 0.06 5.94
CA VAL A 70 -9.32 1.33 6.02
C VAL A 70 -10.78 1.14 5.61
N VAL A 71 -11.06 0.32 4.60
CA VAL A 71 -12.43 -0.01 4.16
C VAL A 71 -13.19 -0.79 5.23
N LEU A 72 -12.53 -1.75 5.88
CA LEU A 72 -13.14 -2.59 6.91
C LEU A 72 -13.46 -1.78 8.17
N ASP A 73 -12.54 -0.90 8.59
CA ASP A 73 -12.71 -0.10 9.79
C ASP A 73 -13.76 1.00 9.62
N ALA A 74 -13.84 1.61 8.44
CA ALA A 74 -14.89 2.57 8.08
C ALA A 74 -16.31 1.97 8.13
N ARG A 75 -16.46 0.64 8.01
CA ARG A 75 -17.75 -0.05 8.14
C ARG A 75 -18.12 -0.37 9.59
N ALA A 76 -17.12 -0.49 10.48
CA ALA A 76 -17.33 -0.83 11.88
C ALA A 76 -17.82 0.38 12.70
N LEU A 77 -17.49 1.60 12.29
CA LEU A 77 -17.78 2.84 13.01
C LEU A 77 -18.97 3.59 12.42
N GLY A 78 -20.16 3.03 12.63
CA GLY A 78 -21.44 3.61 12.23
C GLY A 78 -22.13 4.51 13.26
N HIS A 79 -21.44 5.06 14.26
CA HIS A 79 -22.05 6.00 15.23
C HIS A 79 -21.06 7.08 15.74
N ASP A 80 -21.52 8.32 15.61
CA ASP A 80 -21.28 9.53 16.40
C ASP A 80 -19.85 9.88 16.81
N GLY A 81 -19.21 10.75 16.01
CA GLY A 81 -18.03 11.53 16.42
C GLY A 81 -16.68 11.12 15.81
N PHE A 82 -16.65 10.19 14.86
CA PHE A 82 -15.41 9.72 14.25
C PHE A 82 -14.95 10.60 13.08
N THR A 83 -13.75 11.19 13.19
CA THR A 83 -12.99 11.85 12.11
C THR A 83 -12.24 10.83 11.25
N GLY A 84 -12.93 9.77 10.84
CA GLY A 84 -12.39 8.78 9.90
C GLY A 84 -12.46 9.23 8.45
N PRO A 85 -11.83 8.50 7.52
CA PRO A 85 -11.95 8.78 6.11
C PRO A 85 -13.38 8.48 5.64
N PHE A 86 -13.98 9.44 4.95
CA PHE A 86 -15.30 9.21 4.35
C PHE A 86 -15.17 8.19 3.23
N TYR A 87 -16.25 7.46 2.95
CA TYR A 87 -16.30 6.51 1.83
C TYR A 87 -15.85 7.15 0.49
N SER A 88 -16.10 8.45 0.30
CA SER A 88 -15.64 9.21 -0.87
C SER A 88 -14.13 9.29 -1.00
N ASP A 89 -13.40 9.38 0.11
CA ASP A 89 -11.94 9.47 0.13
C ASP A 89 -11.34 8.11 -0.23
N ILE A 90 -11.86 7.06 0.38
CA ILE A 90 -11.49 5.67 0.08
C ILE A 90 -11.75 5.36 -1.41
N ALA A 91 -12.94 5.72 -1.92
CA ALA A 91 -13.30 5.51 -3.32
C ALA A 91 -12.41 6.30 -4.27
N ARG A 92 -12.02 7.53 -3.91
CA ARG A 92 -11.07 8.35 -4.68
C ARG A 92 -9.67 7.72 -4.69
N THR A 93 -9.18 7.24 -3.55
CA THR A 93 -7.89 6.56 -3.45
C THR A 93 -7.88 5.28 -4.28
N LEU A 94 -8.89 4.42 -4.16
CA LEU A 94 -9.04 3.22 -4.99
C LEU A 94 -9.07 3.56 -6.48
N LYS A 95 -9.80 4.62 -6.86
CA LYS A 95 -9.84 5.08 -8.26
C LYS A 95 -8.45 5.52 -8.73
N GLY A 96 -7.70 6.26 -7.93
CA GLY A 96 -6.33 6.69 -8.26
C GLY A 96 -5.39 5.49 -8.44
N ILE A 97 -5.37 4.57 -7.46
CA ILE A 97 -4.57 3.34 -7.53
C ILE A 97 -4.90 2.52 -8.78
N CYS A 98 -6.19 2.33 -9.09
CA CYS A 98 -6.59 1.56 -10.26
C CYS A 98 -6.34 2.29 -11.60
N SER A 99 -6.21 3.62 -11.57
CA SER A 99 -5.93 4.45 -12.75
C SER A 99 -4.43 4.66 -13.01
N HIS A 100 -3.60 4.36 -12.01
CA HIS A 100 -2.14 4.34 -12.10
C HIS A 100 -1.66 2.90 -11.89
N PRO A 101 -1.61 2.06 -12.95
CA PRO A 101 -0.95 0.77 -12.82
C PRO A 101 0.50 1.03 -12.40
N SER A 102 0.94 0.33 -11.35
CA SER A 102 2.30 0.34 -10.77
C SER A 102 3.36 0.70 -11.82
N PRO A 103 4.33 1.60 -11.52
CA PRO A 103 5.39 1.93 -12.46
C PRO A 103 6.03 0.62 -12.92
N ALA A 104 5.93 0.38 -14.23
CA ALA A 104 6.47 -0.81 -14.87
C ALA A 104 7.93 -0.97 -14.44
N VAL A 105 8.30 -2.21 -14.10
CA VAL A 105 9.68 -2.67 -13.88
C VAL A 105 10.58 -2.04 -14.94
N VAL A 106 11.46 -1.13 -14.53
CA VAL A 106 12.40 -0.46 -15.43
C VAL A 106 13.60 -1.39 -15.63
N SER A 107 13.71 -1.83 -16.89
CA SER A 107 14.81 -2.49 -17.63
C SER A 107 16.19 -2.56 -16.97
#